data_AF-A0A2M6YMU3-F1
#
_entry.id   AF-A0A2M6YMU3-F1
#
_cell.length_a   1.000
_cell.length_b   1.000
_cell.length_c   1.000
_cell.angle_alpha   90.00
_cell.angle_beta   90.00
_cell.angle_gamma   90.00
#
_symmetry.space_group_name_H-M   'P 1'
#
loop_
_entity.id
_entity.type
_entity.pdbx_description
1 polymer ?
#
loop_
_entity_poly.entity_id
_entity_poly.type
_entity_poly.pdbx_seq_one_letter_code
_entity_poly.pdbx_strand_id
1 'polypeptide(L)'
;PIAEGIARRRQELFGAAGSDRVVPILVHGDAAFAGQGVVFETLNLSQLEGYRTGGTIHLIINNQIGFTALPEDVRSTRYSTDVAKMLMVPIFHVHGEAPETVAAVARLAFDYRARFHKDVVIDLV
;
A
#
# COMPACT_ATOMS: atom_id res chain seq x y z
N PRO A 1 3.24 -1.05 -10.36
CA PRO A 1 4.53 -1.59 -10.86
C PRO A 1 5.63 -0.57 -11.22
N ILE A 2 5.37 0.49 -12.02
CA ILE A 2 6.44 1.39 -12.51
C ILE A 2 7.18 2.11 -11.35
N ALA A 3 6.43 2.64 -10.38
CA ALA A 3 7.00 3.28 -9.20
C ALA A 3 7.90 2.32 -8.39
N GLU A 4 7.51 1.04 -8.27
CA GLU A 4 8.34 0.02 -7.61
C GLU A 4 9.66 -0.22 -8.36
N GLY A 5 9.63 -0.31 -9.68
CA GLY A 5 10.85 -0.45 -10.48
C GLY A 5 11.79 0.76 -10.33
N ILE A 6 11.24 1.98 -10.29
CA ILE A 6 12.02 3.20 -10.03
C ILE A 6 12.61 3.18 -8.62
N ALA A 7 11.82 2.79 -7.62
CA ALA A 7 12.29 2.68 -6.24
C ALA A 7 13.41 1.64 -6.14
N ARG A 8 13.22 0.45 -6.70
CA ARG A 8 14.22 -0.62 -6.77
C ARG A 8 15.53 -0.12 -7.37
N ARG A 9 15.47 0.54 -8.52
CA ARG A 9 16.67 1.09 -9.17
C ARG A 9 17.37 2.14 -8.30
N ARG A 10 16.61 2.99 -7.60
CA ARG A 10 17.20 3.99 -6.67
C ARG A 10 17.82 3.32 -5.44
N GLN A 11 17.24 2.25 -4.92
CA GLN A 11 17.78 1.49 -3.79
C GLN A 11 19.16 0.90 -4.11
N GLU A 12 19.34 0.38 -5.33
CA GLU A 12 20.62 -0.16 -5.79
C GLU A 12 21.77 0.87 -5.72
N LEU A 13 21.46 2.16 -5.93
CA LEU A 13 22.46 3.24 -5.84
C LEU A 13 23.01 3.42 -4.41
N PHE A 14 22.29 2.93 -3.40
CA PHE A 14 22.68 3.00 -1.99
C PHE A 14 23.13 1.65 -1.42
N GLY A 15 23.23 0.61 -2.25
CA GLY A 15 23.70 -0.72 -1.84
C GLY A 15 22.86 -1.34 -0.72
N ALA A 16 23.53 -1.87 0.31
CA ALA A 16 22.88 -2.57 1.44
C ALA A 16 21.90 -1.69 2.22
N ALA A 17 22.10 -0.35 2.24
CA ALA A 17 21.21 0.59 2.92
C ALA A 17 20.04 1.06 2.03
N GLY A 18 19.89 0.51 0.82
CA GLY A 18 18.92 0.99 -0.17
C GLY A 18 17.49 1.02 0.35
N SER A 19 17.00 -0.08 0.92
CA SER A 19 15.65 -0.18 1.45
C SER A 19 15.36 0.85 2.55
N ASP A 20 16.37 1.29 3.30
CA ASP A 20 16.20 2.24 4.40
C ASP A 20 16.24 3.70 3.93
N ARG A 21 16.85 3.93 2.76
CA ARG A 21 17.06 5.26 2.17
C ARG A 21 15.99 5.64 1.15
N VAL A 22 15.33 4.66 0.54
CA VAL A 22 14.29 4.88 -0.47
C VAL A 22 13.07 4.04 -0.11
N VAL A 23 12.00 4.73 0.27
CA VAL A 23 10.72 4.11 0.63
C VAL A 23 9.69 4.43 -0.45
N PRO A 24 9.15 3.42 -1.16
CA PRO A 24 8.03 3.63 -2.06
C PRO A 24 6.74 3.92 -1.26
N ILE A 25 5.99 4.91 -1.74
CA ILE A 25 4.65 5.24 -1.27
C ILE A 25 3.74 5.19 -2.49
N LEU A 26 2.69 4.37 -2.43
CA LEU A 26 1.70 4.25 -3.50
C LEU A 26 0.34 4.75 -3.01
N VAL A 27 -0.25 5.67 -3.75
CA VAL A 27 -1.58 6.23 -3.47
C VAL A 27 -2.59 5.63 -4.44
N HIS A 28 -3.74 5.21 -3.92
CA HIS A 28 -4.78 4.53 -4.67
C HIS A 28 -6.16 5.12 -4.34
N GLY A 29 -7.10 5.02 -5.27
CA GLY A 29 -8.54 5.11 -4.95
C GLY A 29 -9.09 3.72 -4.61
N ASP A 30 -10.12 3.65 -3.78
CA ASP A 30 -10.72 2.40 -3.30
C ASP A 30 -11.25 1.50 -4.43
N ALA A 31 -11.99 2.07 -5.39
CA ALA A 31 -12.54 1.31 -6.51
C ALA A 31 -11.43 0.73 -7.42
N ALA A 32 -10.40 1.53 -7.70
CA ALA A 32 -9.27 1.10 -8.53
C ALA A 32 -8.40 0.04 -7.83
N PHE A 33 -8.18 0.19 -6.51
CA PHE A 33 -7.37 -0.76 -5.74
C PHE A 33 -8.01 -2.15 -5.71
N ALA A 34 -9.33 -2.22 -5.59
CA ALA A 34 -10.07 -3.49 -5.61
C ALA A 34 -10.26 -4.06 -7.03
N GLY A 35 -10.43 -3.20 -8.05
CA GLY A 35 -10.84 -3.63 -9.38
C GLY A 35 -9.72 -3.89 -10.39
N GLN A 36 -8.52 -3.31 -10.21
CA GLN A 36 -7.45 -3.40 -11.20
C GLN A 36 -6.48 -4.55 -10.89
N GLY A 37 -6.39 -5.55 -11.78
CA GLY A 37 -5.53 -6.73 -11.61
C GLY A 37 -4.04 -6.41 -11.44
N VAL A 38 -3.56 -5.29 -11.99
CA VAL A 38 -2.18 -4.84 -11.82
C VAL A 38 -1.82 -4.52 -10.36
N VAL A 39 -2.80 -4.24 -9.50
CA VAL A 39 -2.61 -4.06 -8.06
C VAL A 39 -2.19 -5.40 -7.45
N PHE A 40 -2.94 -6.46 -7.71
CA PHE A 40 -2.61 -7.82 -7.28
C PHE A 40 -1.23 -8.26 -7.80
N GLU A 41 -0.97 -8.05 -9.10
CA GLU A 41 0.32 -8.39 -9.70
C GLU A 41 1.48 -7.65 -9.01
N THR A 42 1.31 -6.35 -8.73
CA THR A 42 2.36 -5.56 -8.06
C THR A 42 2.57 -6.03 -6.61
N LEU A 43 1.50 -6.31 -5.87
CA LEU A 43 1.58 -6.83 -4.50
C LEU A 43 2.30 -8.18 -4.47
N ASN A 44 2.06 -9.06 -5.44
CA ASN A 44 2.72 -10.37 -5.55
C ASN A 44 4.25 -10.26 -5.68
N LEU A 45 4.76 -9.14 -6.22
CA LEU A 45 6.20 -8.89 -6.36
C LEU A 45 6.88 -8.41 -5.06
N SER A 46 6.11 -7.97 -4.06
CA SER A 46 6.59 -7.23 -2.88
C SER A 46 7.74 -7.92 -2.12
N GLN A 47 7.77 -9.24 -2.09
CA GLN A 47 8.77 -10.05 -1.36
C GLN A 47 9.66 -10.92 -2.25
N LEU A 48 9.44 -10.88 -3.58
CA LEU A 48 10.23 -11.70 -4.50
C LEU A 48 11.64 -11.14 -4.69
N GLU A 49 12.62 -12.03 -4.73
CA GLU A 49 13.98 -11.66 -5.11
C GLU A 49 14.00 -11.04 -6.52
N GLY A 50 14.82 -10.01 -6.71
CA GLY A 50 14.85 -9.21 -7.94
C GLY A 50 13.81 -8.08 -8.00
N TYR A 51 12.70 -8.17 -7.26
CA TYR A 51 11.64 -7.16 -7.30
C TYR A 51 11.41 -6.41 -5.99
N ARG A 52 11.64 -7.06 -4.84
CA ARG A 52 11.34 -6.48 -3.52
C ARG A 52 11.97 -5.10 -3.31
N THR A 53 11.20 -4.18 -2.73
CA THR A 53 11.62 -2.81 -2.40
C THR A 53 11.69 -2.57 -0.88
N GLY A 54 11.73 -3.64 -0.09
CA GLY A 54 11.81 -3.56 1.37
C GLY A 54 10.54 -3.03 2.03
N GLY A 55 9.39 -3.24 1.38
CA GLY A 55 8.08 -2.86 1.88
C GLY A 55 7.59 -1.51 1.35
N THR A 56 6.38 -1.49 0.80
CA THR A 56 5.68 -0.30 0.31
C THR A 56 4.63 0.18 1.30
N ILE A 57 4.51 1.50 1.48
CA ILE A 57 3.39 2.10 2.21
C ILE A 57 2.28 2.39 1.19
N HIS A 58 1.15 1.69 1.33
CA HIS A 58 -0.03 1.89 0.49
C HIS A 58 -1.01 2.79 1.22
N LEU A 59 -1.35 3.93 0.60
CA LEU A 59 -2.41 4.82 1.08
C LEU A 59 -3.60 4.72 0.14
N ILE A 60 -4.74 4.26 0.66
CA ILE A 60 -5.98 4.19 -0.09
C ILE A 60 -6.82 5.38 0.35
N ILE A 61 -7.13 6.26 -0.59
CA ILE A 61 -8.11 7.33 -0.40
C ILE A 61 -9.48 6.71 -0.68
N ASN A 62 -10.17 6.33 0.40
CA ASN A 62 -11.43 5.59 0.34
C ASN A 62 -12.62 6.54 0.56
N ASN A 63 -12.94 7.29 -0.49
CA ASN A 63 -14.11 8.18 -0.51
C ASN A 63 -15.44 7.44 -0.74
N GLN A 64 -15.42 6.10 -0.73
CA GLN A 64 -16.57 5.21 -0.88
C GLN A 64 -17.33 5.37 -2.22
N ILE A 65 -16.68 5.88 -3.28
CA ILE A 65 -17.30 5.99 -4.60
C ILE A 65 -16.30 5.92 -5.76
N GLY A 66 -16.58 5.05 -6.73
CA GLY A 66 -15.85 4.96 -7.99
C GLY A 66 -16.61 5.66 -9.12
N PHE A 67 -16.36 6.95 -9.33
CA PHE A 67 -17.14 7.77 -10.27
C PHE A 67 -18.63 7.80 -9.92
N THR A 68 -19.46 6.94 -10.53
CA THR A 68 -20.89 6.78 -10.22
C THR A 68 -21.21 5.44 -9.54
N ALA A 69 -20.22 4.55 -9.39
CA ALA A 69 -20.40 3.21 -8.86
C ALA A 69 -20.20 3.18 -7.34
N LEU A 70 -21.11 2.51 -6.64
CA LEU A 70 -21.05 2.33 -5.19
C LEU A 70 -20.07 1.19 -4.83
N PRO A 71 -19.61 1.12 -3.56
CA PRO A 71 -18.73 0.06 -3.08
C PRO A 71 -19.21 -1.36 -3.42
N GLU A 72 -20.50 -1.63 -3.30
CA GLU A 72 -21.13 -2.91 -3.64
C GLU A 72 -21.08 -3.26 -5.13
N ASP A 73 -20.93 -2.27 -6.01
CA ASP A 73 -20.87 -2.48 -7.46
C ASP A 73 -19.45 -2.78 -7.97
N VAL A 74 -18.42 -2.40 -7.19
CA VAL A 74 -17.02 -2.40 -7.65
C VAL A 74 -16.16 -3.48 -6.99
N ARG A 75 -16.64 -4.15 -5.93
CA ARG A 75 -15.89 -5.22 -5.25
C ARG A 75 -16.80 -6.27 -4.61
N SER A 76 -16.29 -7.49 -4.52
CA SER A 76 -16.98 -8.64 -3.91
C SER A 76 -16.57 -8.90 -2.45
N THR A 77 -15.76 -8.01 -1.87
CA THR A 77 -15.19 -8.13 -0.52
C THR A 77 -15.60 -6.94 0.34
N ARG A 78 -15.47 -7.07 1.67
CA ARG A 78 -15.92 -6.04 2.61
C ARG A 78 -15.12 -4.74 2.44
N TYR A 79 -13.80 -4.85 2.40
CA TYR A 79 -12.90 -3.70 2.27
C TYR A 79 -12.25 -3.68 0.88
N SER A 80 -12.01 -2.49 0.36
CA SER A 80 -11.24 -2.29 -0.88
C SER A 80 -9.83 -2.87 -0.76
N THR A 81 -9.29 -2.89 0.47
CA THR A 81 -7.96 -3.39 0.81
C THR A 81 -7.84 -4.91 0.92
N ASP A 82 -8.93 -5.67 0.76
CA ASP A 82 -8.91 -7.11 1.01
C ASP A 82 -7.97 -7.88 0.07
N VAL A 83 -7.65 -7.33 -1.12
CA VAL A 83 -6.61 -7.88 -2.01
C VAL A 83 -5.24 -7.97 -1.31
N ALA A 84 -4.90 -7.03 -0.42
CA ALA A 84 -3.62 -7.03 0.29
C ALA A 84 -3.50 -8.13 1.36
N LYS A 85 -4.61 -8.79 1.73
CA LYS A 85 -4.58 -9.91 2.70
C LYS A 85 -3.75 -11.09 2.19
N MET A 86 -3.55 -11.22 0.88
CA MET A 86 -2.66 -12.21 0.28
C MET A 86 -1.22 -12.16 0.83
N LEU A 87 -0.77 -10.98 1.30
CA LEU A 87 0.60 -10.78 1.80
C LEU A 87 0.76 -11.01 3.31
N MET A 88 -0.35 -11.22 4.03
CA MET A 88 -0.39 -11.25 5.51
C MET A 88 0.37 -10.05 6.11
N VAL A 89 -0.08 -8.84 5.75
CA VAL A 89 0.47 -7.56 6.20
C VAL A 89 -0.60 -6.77 6.98
N PRO A 90 -0.21 -5.85 7.86
CA PRO A 90 -1.17 -5.00 8.57
C PRO A 90 -1.93 -4.09 7.60
N ILE A 91 -3.22 -3.98 7.87
CA ILE A 91 -4.14 -3.06 7.21
C ILE A 91 -4.77 -2.21 8.31
N PHE A 92 -4.54 -0.90 8.26
CA PHE A 92 -5.12 0.06 9.20
C PHE A 92 -6.27 0.79 8.54
N HIS A 93 -7.47 0.65 9.07
CA HIS A 93 -8.63 1.45 8.66
C HIS A 93 -8.73 2.64 9.61
N VAL A 94 -8.68 3.85 9.07
CA VAL A 94 -8.67 5.08 9.86
C VAL A 94 -9.64 6.11 9.26
N HIS A 95 -10.40 6.76 10.13
CA HIS A 95 -11.32 7.81 9.73
C HIS A 95 -10.55 9.09 9.39
N GLY A 96 -10.76 9.62 8.18
CA GLY A 96 -10.06 10.79 7.65
C GLY A 96 -10.37 12.10 8.36
N GLU A 97 -11.48 12.19 9.10
CA GLU A 97 -11.85 13.36 9.90
C GLU A 97 -11.12 13.44 11.25
N ALA A 98 -10.32 12.44 11.60
CA ALA A 98 -9.50 12.40 12.82
C ALA A 98 -8.00 12.54 12.49
N PRO A 99 -7.50 13.74 12.14
CA PRO A 99 -6.16 13.95 11.59
C PRO A 99 -5.03 13.50 12.53
N GLU A 100 -5.21 13.60 13.85
CA GLU A 100 -4.24 13.12 14.84
C GLU A 100 -4.12 11.59 14.79
N THR A 101 -5.24 10.89 14.59
CA THR A 101 -5.26 9.42 14.46
C THR A 101 -4.63 9.00 13.14
N VAL A 102 -4.91 9.71 12.04
CA VAL A 102 -4.26 9.49 10.74
C VAL A 102 -2.75 9.64 10.86
N ALA A 103 -2.27 10.69 11.55
CA ALA A 103 -0.84 10.89 11.78
C ALA A 103 -0.22 9.78 12.63
N ALA A 104 -0.92 9.31 13.68
CA ALA A 104 -0.46 8.19 14.50
C ALA A 104 -0.38 6.88 13.71
N VAL A 105 -1.38 6.58 12.88
CA VAL A 105 -1.40 5.40 12.00
C VAL A 105 -0.29 5.48 10.96
N ALA A 106 -0.04 6.64 10.36
CA ALA A 106 1.04 6.83 9.40
C ALA A 106 2.42 6.55 10.03
N ARG A 107 2.63 6.99 11.28
CA ARG A 107 3.86 6.66 12.04
C ARG A 107 3.96 5.16 12.31
N LEU A 108 2.89 4.54 12.78
CA LEU A 108 2.86 3.10 13.04
C LEU A 108 3.12 2.27 11.78
N ALA A 109 2.57 2.67 10.64
CA ALA A 109 2.81 2.04 9.36
C ALA A 109 4.28 2.17 8.93
N PHE A 110 4.87 3.37 9.06
CA PHE A 110 6.29 3.59 8.81
C PHE A 110 7.17 2.72 9.71
N ASP A 111 6.89 2.67 11.02
CA ASP A 111 7.66 1.89 11.99
C ASP A 111 7.56 0.38 11.70
N TYR A 112 6.36 -0.12 11.36
CA TYR A 112 6.19 -1.51 10.92
C TYR A 112 7.03 -1.80 9.67
N ARG A 113 6.94 -0.95 8.64
CA ARG A 113 7.69 -1.13 7.40
C ARG A 113 9.21 -1.10 7.67
N ALA A 114 9.68 -0.15 8.48
CA ALA A 114 11.10 -0.02 8.83
C ALA A 114 11.62 -1.23 9.61
N ARG A 115 10.79 -1.83 10.48
CA ARG A 115 11.17 -3.00 11.27
C ARG A 115 11.11 -4.32 10.50
N PHE A 116 10.10 -4.50 9.65
CA PHE A 116 9.79 -5.80 9.05
C PHE A 116 10.09 -5.87 7.55
N HIS A 117 10.36 -4.73 6.89
CA HIS A 117 10.60 -4.64 5.45
C HIS A 117 9.51 -5.29 4.58
N LYS A 118 8.26 -5.20 5.05
CA LYS A 118 7.06 -5.67 4.37
C LYS A 118 6.11 -4.51 4.12
N ASP A 119 5.26 -4.68 3.10
CA ASP A 119 4.21 -3.74 2.76
C ASP A 119 3.28 -3.49 3.95
N VAL A 120 2.64 -2.33 3.95
CA VAL A 120 1.63 -1.93 4.93
C VAL A 120 0.56 -1.09 4.24
N VAL A 121 -0.69 -1.27 4.66
CA VAL A 121 -1.83 -0.60 4.03
C VAL A 121 -2.53 0.31 5.03
N ILE A 122 -2.78 1.55 4.60
CA ILE A 122 -3.60 2.53 5.31
C ILE A 122 -4.83 2.80 4.44
N ASP A 123 -5.99 2.41 4.94
CA ASP A 123 -7.30 2.70 4.36
C ASP A 123 -7.88 3.93 5.05
N LEU A 124 -7.84 5.06 4.35
CA LEU A 124 -8.36 6.35 4.83
C LEU A 124 -9.81 6.51 4.39
N VAL A 125 -10.74 6.31 5.34
CA VAL A 125 -12.20 6.32 5.13
C VAL A 125 -12.80 7.69 5.45
#